data_AF-A0A957ZL99-F1
#
_entry.id   AF-A0A957ZL99-F1
#
_cell.length_a   1.000
_cell.length_b   1.000
_cell.length_c   1.000
_cell.angle_alpha   90.00
_cell.angle_beta   90.00
_cell.angle_gamma   90.00
#
_symmetry.space_group_name_H-M   'P 1'
#
loop_
_entity.id
_entity.type
_entity.pdbx_description
1 polymer ?
#
loop_
_entity_poly.entity_id
_entity_poly.type
_entity_poly.pdbx_seq_one_letter_code
_entity_poly.pdbx_strand_id
1 'polypeptide(L)'
;MGRARLRDLGIVIGELPTGPYNAITDVPGVWVGHTTLVYDQPRVARTGVTVIRPRYGEIYTDQCFAGYHSFNGNGEMTGVLWLKESGQLGTPIAITNTHQVG
;
A
#
# COMPACT_ATOMS: atom_id res chain seq x y z
N MET A 1 -15.59 2.25 21.38
CA MET A 1 -15.74 3.13 20.19
C MET A 1 -14.51 2.95 19.32
N GLY A 2 -14.68 2.62 18.04
CA GLY A 2 -13.57 2.59 17.09
C GLY A 2 -12.96 3.98 16.92
N ARG A 3 -11.73 4.05 16.40
CA ARG A 3 -11.09 5.33 16.06
C ARG A 3 -11.88 5.99 14.92
N ALA A 4 -12.41 7.20 15.14
CA ALA A 4 -13.20 7.92 14.16
C ALA A 4 -12.39 8.22 12.88
N ARG A 5 -13.06 8.14 11.73
CA ARG A 5 -12.58 8.57 10.41
C ARG A 5 -13.20 9.92 10.04
N LEU A 6 -12.67 10.60 9.02
CA LEU A 6 -13.15 11.94 8.61
C LEU A 6 -14.67 12.00 8.37
N ARG A 7 -15.25 10.99 7.73
CA ARG A 7 -16.69 10.94 7.44
C ARG A 7 -17.55 10.75 8.69
N ASP A 8 -17.03 10.07 9.72
CA ASP A 8 -17.71 9.95 11.03
C ASP A 8 -17.79 11.30 11.75
N LEU A 9 -16.93 12.25 11.35
CA LEU A 9 -16.88 13.63 11.84
C LEU A 9 -17.64 14.62 10.94
N GLY A 10 -18.38 14.14 9.93
CA GLY A 10 -19.12 14.97 8.98
C GLY A 10 -18.28 15.62 7.87
N ILE A 11 -17.00 15.26 7.74
CA ILE A 11 -16.10 15.81 6.72
C ILE A 11 -16.10 14.89 5.49
N VAL A 12 -16.57 15.42 4.36
CA VAL A 12 -16.64 14.72 3.07
C VAL A 12 -15.66 15.36 2.08
N ILE A 13 -14.79 14.54 1.49
CA ILE A 13 -13.85 14.94 0.45
C ILE A 13 -14.33 14.36 -0.89
N GLY A 14 -14.43 15.22 -1.91
CA GLY A 14 -14.95 14.87 -3.23
C GLY A 14 -16.48 14.68 -3.26
N GLU A 15 -17.00 14.33 -4.43
CA GLU A 15 -18.46 14.25 -4.69
C GLU A 15 -18.97 12.81 -4.82
N LEU A 16 -18.07 11.84 -5.01
CA LEU A 16 -18.44 10.43 -5.25
C LEU A 16 -18.73 9.67 -3.94
N PRO A 17 -19.64 8.68 -3.96
CA PRO A 17 -19.85 7.77 -2.84
C PRO A 17 -18.64 6.86 -2.63
N THR A 18 -18.44 6.38 -1.41
CA THR A 18 -17.39 5.40 -1.08
C THR A 18 -17.90 3.98 -1.23
N GLY A 19 -16.98 3.01 -1.35
CA GLY A 19 -17.32 1.61 -1.16
C GLY A 19 -17.69 1.29 0.31
N PRO A 20 -18.11 0.04 0.59
CA PRO A 20 -18.57 -0.39 1.90
C PRO A 20 -17.55 -0.19 3.04
N TYR A 21 -16.27 -0.41 2.77
CA TYR A 21 -15.20 -0.23 3.74
C TYR A 21 -14.55 1.16 3.66
N ASN A 22 -14.89 1.95 2.63
CA ASN A 22 -14.23 3.21 2.30
C ASN A 22 -12.70 3.03 2.30
N ALA A 23 -12.21 1.99 1.64
CA ALA A 23 -10.80 1.58 1.67
C ALA A 23 -10.39 0.93 0.35
N ILE A 24 -9.08 0.77 0.12
CA ILE A 24 -8.56 0.13 -1.11
C ILE A 24 -9.04 -1.32 -1.27
N THR A 25 -9.37 -2.00 -0.16
CA THR A 25 -9.93 -3.36 -0.15
C THR A 25 -11.38 -3.44 -0.66
N ASP A 26 -12.03 -2.31 -0.93
CA ASP A 26 -13.28 -2.29 -1.68
C ASP A 26 -13.08 -2.76 -3.14
N VAL A 27 -11.85 -2.72 -3.66
CA VAL A 27 -11.50 -3.32 -4.95
C VAL A 27 -11.43 -4.84 -4.79
N PRO A 28 -12.26 -5.63 -5.51
CA PRO A 28 -12.28 -7.08 -5.34
C PRO A 28 -10.91 -7.71 -5.60
N GLY A 29 -10.40 -8.44 -4.61
CA GLY A 29 -9.11 -9.13 -4.68
C GLY A 29 -7.92 -8.36 -4.19
N VAL A 30 -8.10 -7.10 -3.79
CA VAL A 30 -7.07 -6.35 -3.08
C VAL A 30 -7.11 -6.70 -1.59
N TRP A 31 -5.96 -7.06 -1.05
CA TRP A 31 -5.74 -7.31 0.37
C TRP A 31 -4.67 -6.38 0.92
N VAL A 32 -4.81 -5.99 2.18
CA VAL A 32 -3.81 -5.19 2.90
C VAL A 32 -3.46 -5.90 4.19
N GLY A 33 -2.16 -6.08 4.43
CA GLY A 33 -1.60 -6.58 5.69
C GLY A 33 -0.60 -5.58 6.24
N HIS A 34 -0.45 -5.53 7.56
CA HIS A 34 0.57 -4.72 8.20
C HIS A 34 1.22 -5.46 9.36
N THR A 35 2.49 -5.16 9.61
CA THR A 35 3.18 -5.47 10.86
C THR A 35 3.70 -4.17 11.44
N THR A 36 3.39 -3.93 12.71
CA THR A 36 3.80 -2.73 13.43
C THR A 36 4.76 -3.14 14.54
N LEU A 37 5.98 -2.61 14.49
CA LEU A 37 7.03 -2.87 15.46
C LEU A 37 7.19 -1.63 16.34
N VAL A 38 6.91 -1.78 17.63
CA VAL A 38 7.04 -0.70 18.63
C VAL A 38 7.79 -1.25 19.83
N TYR A 39 9.05 -0.85 19.94
CA TYR A 39 9.93 -1.16 21.05
C TYR A 39 10.61 0.13 21.49
N ASP A 40 10.70 0.36 22.80
CA ASP A 40 11.42 1.51 23.35
C ASP A 40 12.74 1.11 24.01
N GLN A 41 13.02 -0.20 24.12
CA GLN A 41 14.23 -0.78 24.72
C GLN A 41 14.66 -2.07 23.99
N PRO A 42 15.97 -2.42 23.99
CA PRO A 42 17.10 -1.64 24.52
C PRO A 42 17.46 -0.43 23.64
N ARG A 43 16.90 -0.36 22.43
CA ARG A 43 16.92 0.81 21.55
C ARG A 43 15.52 1.04 21.01
N VAL A 44 15.18 2.30 20.75
CA VAL A 44 13.89 2.66 20.17
C VAL A 44 13.81 2.15 18.73
N ALA A 45 12.78 1.36 18.45
CA ALA A 45 12.40 0.92 17.12
C ALA A 45 10.88 1.09 16.97
N ARG A 46 10.48 2.05 16.13
CA ARG A 46 9.09 2.35 15.79
C ARG A 46 8.97 2.33 14.28
N THR A 47 8.76 1.14 13.75
CA THR A 47 8.80 0.86 12.31
C THR A 47 7.76 -0.19 11.96
N GLY A 48 7.76 -0.67 10.73
CA GLY A 48 6.86 -1.72 10.29
C GLY A 48 6.93 -1.90 8.79
N VAL A 49 6.05 -2.78 8.31
CA VAL A 49 5.83 -2.98 6.88
C VAL A 49 4.33 -3.05 6.64
N THR A 50 3.89 -2.40 5.57
CA THR A 50 2.55 -2.59 5.00
C THR A 50 2.70 -3.29 3.67
N VAL A 51 1.90 -4.32 3.42
CA VAL A 51 1.88 -5.06 2.16
C VAL A 51 0.49 -4.95 1.55
N ILE A 52 0.45 -4.58 0.27
CA ILE A 52 -0.74 -4.57 -0.57
C ILE A 52 -0.60 -5.68 -1.59
N ARG A 53 -1.52 -6.65 -1.55
CA ARG A 53 -1.61 -7.71 -2.54
C ARG A 53 -2.74 -7.38 -3.50
N PRO A 54 -2.48 -7.14 -4.79
CA PRO A 54 -3.50 -6.64 -5.71
C PRO A 54 -4.45 -7.71 -6.27
N ARG A 55 -4.18 -9.00 -6.03
CA ARG A 55 -5.01 -10.15 -6.49
C ARG A 55 -5.15 -11.21 -5.41
N TYR A 56 -6.27 -11.95 -5.45
CA TYR A 56 -6.48 -13.17 -4.65
C TYR A 56 -5.53 -14.32 -5.01
N GLY A 57 -5.24 -14.48 -6.31
CA GLY A 57 -4.52 -15.61 -6.87
C GLY A 57 -3.01 -15.48 -6.83
N GLU A 58 -2.34 -16.38 -7.52
CA GLU A 58 -0.89 -16.35 -7.73
C GLU A 58 -0.56 -15.19 -8.68
N ILE A 59 0.08 -14.15 -8.16
CA ILE A 59 0.28 -12.87 -8.85
C ILE A 59 1.39 -12.92 -9.90
N TYR A 60 2.31 -13.88 -9.80
CA TYR A 60 3.39 -14.02 -10.75
C TYR A 60 2.87 -14.47 -12.13
N THR A 61 1.82 -15.29 -12.15
CA THR A 61 1.17 -15.84 -13.34
C THR A 61 -0.11 -15.09 -13.75
N ASP A 62 -0.81 -14.44 -12.81
CA ASP A 62 -1.97 -13.56 -13.06
C ASP A 62 -1.63 -12.10 -12.70
N GLN A 63 -0.84 -11.47 -13.57
CA GLN A 63 -0.29 -10.14 -13.32
C GLN A 63 -1.34 -9.03 -13.51
N CYS A 64 -1.11 -7.88 -12.85
CA CYS A 64 -1.94 -6.69 -13.02
C CYS A 64 -1.28 -5.71 -13.97
N PHE A 65 -2.05 -5.04 -14.83
CA PHE A 65 -1.54 -3.83 -15.47
C PHE A 65 -1.29 -2.76 -14.41
N ALA A 66 -0.15 -2.09 -14.51
CA ALA A 66 0.28 -1.08 -13.56
C ALA A 66 1.13 0.00 -14.23
N GLY A 67 1.23 1.14 -13.56
CA GLY A 67 2.08 2.26 -13.95
C GLY A 67 2.55 3.01 -12.72
N TYR A 68 3.58 3.84 -12.89
CA TYR A 68 4.10 4.70 -11.82
C TYR A 68 4.36 6.11 -12.35
N HIS A 69 4.38 7.07 -11.43
CA HIS A 69 4.73 8.45 -11.73
C HIS A 69 5.61 8.98 -10.59
N SER A 70 6.80 9.49 -10.95
CA SER A 70 7.66 10.20 -10.01
C SER A 70 7.40 11.70 -10.13
N PHE A 71 6.64 12.25 -9.18
CA PHE A 71 6.45 13.69 -9.09
C PHE A 71 7.73 14.39 -8.58
N ASN A 72 8.39 13.80 -7.58
CA ASN A 72 9.70 14.19 -7.08
C ASN A 72 10.48 12.94 -6.66
N GLY A 73 11.73 12.82 -7.11
CA GLY A 73 12.54 11.62 -6.95
C GLY A 73 13.30 11.50 -5.62
N ASN A 74 12.98 12.29 -4.59
CA ASN A 74 13.65 12.17 -3.29
C ASN A 74 13.05 11.03 -2.44
N GLY A 75 13.23 9.79 -2.90
CA GLY A 75 12.73 8.57 -2.30
C GLY A 75 13.21 7.32 -3.06
N GLU A 76 12.80 6.14 -2.64
CA GLU A 76 13.21 4.87 -3.25
C GLU A 76 12.00 3.96 -3.53
N MET A 77 12.02 3.23 -4.64
CA MET A 77 11.02 2.24 -5.04
C MET A 77 11.66 1.20 -5.96
N THR A 78 11.82 -0.02 -5.46
CA THR A 78 12.33 -1.15 -6.25
C THR A 78 11.28 -1.68 -7.23
N GLY A 79 11.72 -2.39 -8.27
CA GLY A 79 10.84 -2.99 -9.28
C GLY A 79 10.32 -2.04 -10.37
N VAL A 80 10.57 -0.72 -10.26
CA VAL A 80 10.04 0.29 -11.20
C VAL A 80 10.53 0.11 -12.64
N LEU A 81 11.75 -0.39 -12.87
CA LEU A 81 12.29 -0.54 -14.22
C LEU A 81 11.51 -1.57 -15.04
N TRP A 82 11.20 -2.73 -14.44
CA TRP A 82 10.38 -3.75 -15.11
C TRP A 82 8.93 -3.29 -15.28
N LEU A 83 8.38 -2.61 -14.27
CA LEU A 83 7.04 -2.05 -14.34
C LEU A 83 6.93 -0.98 -15.44
N LYS A 84 7.97 -0.18 -15.68
CA LYS A 84 8.05 0.78 -16.78
C LYS A 84 8.07 0.10 -18.14
N GLU A 85 8.85 -0.97 -18.27
CA GLU A 85 9.05 -1.69 -19.54
C GLU A 85 7.82 -2.51 -19.94
N SER A 86 7.30 -3.30 -19.00
CA SER A 86 6.22 -4.26 -19.26
C SER A 86 4.82 -3.71 -19.01
N GLY A 87 4.70 -2.68 -18.17
CA GLY A 87 3.40 -2.24 -17.64
C GLY A 87 2.74 -3.28 -16.73
N GLN A 88 3.50 -4.25 -16.20
CA GLN A 88 2.98 -5.36 -15.41
C GLN A 88 3.48 -5.35 -13.96
N LEU A 89 2.57 -5.59 -13.02
CA LEU A 89 2.84 -5.83 -11.61
C LEU A 89 2.58 -7.31 -11.29
N GLY A 90 3.66 -8.05 -11.09
CA GLY A 90 3.67 -9.47 -10.76
C GLY A 90 4.06 -9.77 -9.31
N THR A 91 4.03 -8.78 -8.42
CA THR A 91 4.44 -8.90 -7.01
C THR A 91 3.52 -8.11 -6.07
N PRO A 92 3.49 -8.45 -4.78
CA PRO A 92 2.91 -7.55 -3.77
C PRO A 92 3.68 -6.22 -3.72
N ILE A 93 2.99 -5.15 -3.33
CA ILE A 93 3.59 -3.84 -3.06
C ILE A 93 3.88 -3.77 -1.56
N ALA A 94 5.13 -3.51 -1.18
CA ALA A 94 5.52 -3.32 0.20
C ALA A 94 5.92 -1.87 0.46
N ILE A 95 5.52 -1.33 1.62
CA ILE A 95 5.84 0.01 2.09
C ILE A 95 6.52 -0.13 3.46
N THR A 96 7.76 0.35 3.56
CA THR A 96 8.60 0.31 4.77
C THR A 96 9.45 1.60 4.85
N ASN A 97 10.34 1.71 5.82
CA ASN A 97 11.26 2.85 5.93
C ASN A 97 12.41 2.79 4.92
N THR A 98 13.06 3.93 4.70
CA THR A 98 14.13 4.14 3.72
C THR A 98 15.29 3.16 3.86
N HIS A 99 15.63 2.71 5.07
CA HIS A 99 16.79 1.86 5.32
C HIS A 99 16.46 0.36 5.34
N GLN A 100 15.24 -0.04 4.96
CA GLN A 100 14.78 -1.43 4.97
C GLN A 100 14.11 -1.83 3.65
N VAL A 101 14.45 -1.16 2.55
CA VAL A 101 13.93 -1.48 1.22
C VAL A 101 14.51 -2.80 0.67
N GLY A 102 15.80 -3.05 0.93
CA GLY A 102 16.49 -4.30 0.58
C GLY A 102 16.41 -5.31 1.70
#